data_AF-A0AA37UI45-F1
#
_entry.id   AF-A0AA37UI45-F1
#
_cell.length_a   1.000
_cell.length_b   1.000
_cell.length_c   1.000
_cell.angle_alpha   90.00
_cell.angle_beta   90.00
_cell.angle_gamma   90.00
#
_symmetry.space_group_name_H-M   'P 1'
#
loop_
_entity.id
_entity.type
_entity.pdbx_description
1 polymer ?
#
loop_
_entity_poly.entity_id
_entity_poly.type
_entity_poly.pdbx_seq_one_letter_code
_entity_poly.pdbx_strand_id
1 'polypeptide(L)'
;MRLLGLTNWSAETFARGAAAVPTVSELEAVVVSGEIGLVKPDPAIYRHLVAQHDVDPARAVFVDDREENVVAARALGFHGRVFLTAERLRAELVGLGVPGVGVGPT
;
A
#
# COMPACT_ATOMS: atom_id res chain seq x y z
N MET A 1 -13.05 -3.46 -5.55
CA MET A 1 -11.72 -3.60 -4.90
C MET A 1 -11.35 -2.24 -4.35
N ARG A 2 -10.82 -2.15 -3.14
CA ARG A 2 -10.38 -0.89 -2.53
C ARG A 2 -8.85 -0.76 -2.68
N LEU A 3 -8.37 0.44 -2.96
CA LEU A 3 -6.93 0.74 -3.05
C LEU A 3 -6.62 1.86 -2.06
N LEU A 4 -5.65 1.61 -1.18
CA LEU A 4 -5.26 2.52 -0.10
C LEU A 4 -3.75 2.75 -0.18
N GLY A 5 -3.32 3.96 0.18
CA GLY A 5 -1.91 4.32 0.31
C GLY A 5 -1.44 4.28 1.76
N LEU A 6 -0.21 3.82 1.97
CA LEU A 6 0.49 3.90 3.26
C LEU A 6 1.95 4.26 2.99
N THR A 7 2.35 5.50 3.31
CA THR A 7 3.65 6.05 2.88
C THR A 7 4.46 6.63 4.02
N ASN A 8 5.79 6.42 3.94
CA ASN A 8 6.76 7.12 4.78
C ASN A 8 7.11 8.47 4.11
N TRP A 9 6.18 9.43 4.11
CA TRP A 9 6.36 10.76 3.52
C TRP A 9 6.13 11.85 4.58
N SER A 10 6.93 12.91 4.54
CA SER A 10 6.71 14.12 5.33
C SER A 10 5.40 14.84 4.97
N ALA A 11 4.73 15.39 5.97
CA ALA A 11 3.49 16.16 5.78
C ALA A 11 3.72 17.42 4.94
N GLU A 12 4.89 18.07 5.05
CA GLU A 12 5.15 19.33 4.36
C GLU A 12 5.22 19.18 2.84
N THR A 13 5.63 18.00 2.36
CA THR A 13 5.93 17.76 0.94
C THR A 13 4.90 16.89 0.25
N PHE A 14 4.10 16.11 0.99
CA PHE A 14 3.13 15.18 0.43
C PHE A 14 2.13 15.85 -0.51
N ALA A 15 1.50 16.96 -0.10
CA ALA A 15 0.47 17.63 -0.90
C ALA A 15 0.98 18.05 -2.31
N ARG A 16 2.23 18.52 -2.39
CA ARG A 16 2.86 18.88 -3.67
C ARG A 16 3.24 17.64 -4.47
N GLY A 17 3.78 16.62 -3.82
CA GLY A 17 4.17 15.36 -4.46
C GLY A 17 2.98 14.61 -5.04
N ALA A 18 1.90 14.49 -4.28
CA ALA A 18 0.66 13.84 -4.71
C ALA A 18 0.05 14.53 -5.94
N ALA A 19 0.07 15.86 -6.00
CA ALA A 19 -0.41 16.61 -7.16
C ALA A 19 0.40 16.34 -8.45
N ALA A 20 1.67 15.95 -8.31
CA ALA A 20 2.55 15.62 -9.44
C ALA A 20 2.43 14.16 -9.92
N VAL A 21 1.72 13.30 -9.16
CA VAL A 21 1.57 11.87 -9.46
C VAL A 21 0.06 11.55 -9.58
N PRO A 22 -0.52 11.66 -10.79
CA PRO A 22 -1.97 11.56 -10.99
C PRO A 22 -2.59 10.28 -10.43
N THR A 23 -1.86 9.16 -10.44
CA THR A 23 -2.32 7.87 -9.92
C THR A 23 -2.58 7.86 -8.41
N VAL A 24 -2.05 8.82 -7.64
CA VAL A 24 -2.39 8.96 -6.22
C VAL A 24 -3.89 9.27 -6.04
N SER A 25 -4.52 9.93 -7.02
CA SER A 25 -5.96 10.22 -6.98
C SER A 25 -6.85 9.00 -7.20
N GLU A 26 -6.29 7.86 -7.63
CA GLU A 26 -7.01 6.59 -7.76
C GLU A 26 -7.14 5.84 -6.42
N LEU A 27 -6.38 6.27 -5.40
CA LEU A 27 -6.44 5.72 -4.06
C LEU A 27 -7.64 6.28 -3.31
N GLU A 28 -8.41 5.42 -2.66
CA GLU A 28 -9.55 5.80 -1.83
C GLU A 28 -9.11 6.68 -0.65
N ALA A 29 -7.95 6.38 -0.07
CA ALA A 29 -7.33 7.18 0.97
C ALA A 29 -5.82 6.93 1.02
N VAL A 30 -5.07 7.86 1.60
CA VAL A 30 -3.63 7.73 1.83
C VAL A 30 -3.31 8.08 3.28
N VAL A 31 -2.70 7.14 3.99
CA VAL A 31 -2.10 7.37 5.30
C VAL A 31 -0.67 7.85 5.11
N VAL A 32 -0.41 9.09 5.49
CA VAL A 32 0.89 9.77 5.38
C VAL A 32 1.58 9.77 6.74
N SER A 33 2.73 9.11 6.85
CA SER A 33 3.48 9.00 8.12
C SER A 33 3.69 10.34 8.83
N GLY A 34 4.04 11.38 8.07
CA GLY A 34 4.36 12.70 8.61
C GLY A 34 3.16 13.43 9.23
N GLU A 35 1.93 13.07 8.84
CA GLU A 35 0.70 13.68 9.38
C GLU A 35 0.30 13.07 10.73
N ILE A 36 0.64 11.80 10.94
CA ILE A 36 0.22 11.03 12.13
C ILE A 36 1.37 10.70 13.08
N GLY A 37 2.61 11.03 12.72
CA GLY A 37 3.80 10.79 13.56
C GLY A 37 4.17 9.32 13.74
N LEU A 38 3.68 8.44 12.86
CA LEU A 38 3.98 7.00 12.85
C LEU A 38 4.70 6.65 11.55
N VAL A 39 5.54 5.61 11.54
CA VAL A 39 6.35 5.27 10.37
C VAL A 39 6.47 3.76 10.18
N LYS A 40 6.45 3.27 8.94
CA LYS A 40 6.80 1.86 8.68
C LYS A 40 8.30 1.65 8.95
N PRO A 41 8.72 0.50 9.52
CA PRO A 41 7.96 -0.73 9.72
C PRO A 41 7.27 -0.85 11.10
N ASP A 42 7.07 0.23 11.85
CA ASP A 42 6.40 0.16 13.15
C ASP A 42 4.96 -0.40 13.00
N PRO A 43 4.59 -1.49 13.71
CA PRO A 43 3.25 -2.07 13.66
C PRO A 43 2.11 -1.07 13.91
N ALA A 44 2.36 0.01 14.66
CA ALA A 44 1.36 1.03 14.99
C ALA A 44 0.74 1.66 13.73
N ILE A 45 1.52 1.91 12.67
CA ILE A 45 1.01 2.58 11.48
C ILE A 45 0.07 1.68 10.66
N TYR A 46 0.36 0.37 10.60
CA TYR A 46 -0.48 -0.62 9.95
C TYR A 46 -1.80 -0.79 10.71
N ARG A 47 -1.73 -0.85 12.05
CA ARG A 47 -2.92 -0.91 12.91
C ARG A 47 -3.78 0.35 12.79
N HIS A 48 -3.14 1.51 12.68
CA HIS A 48 -3.84 2.77 12.42
C HIS A 48 -4.62 2.71 11.10
N LEU A 49 -3.97 2.27 10.00
CA LEU A 49 -4.62 2.09 8.71
C LEU A 49 -5.80 1.10 8.79
N VAL A 50 -5.62 -0.03 9.46
CA VAL A 50 -6.67 -1.04 9.67
C VAL A 50 -7.88 -0.46 10.38
N ALA A 51 -7.64 0.24 11.50
CA ALA A 51 -8.71 0.81 12.31
C ALA A 51 -9.43 1.98 11.63
N GLN A 52 -8.69 2.87 10.96
CA GLN A 52 -9.27 4.03 10.27
C GLN A 52 -10.10 3.65 9.05
N HIS A 53 -9.68 2.62 8.30
CA HIS A 53 -10.26 2.31 7.00
C HIS A 53 -11.03 0.98 6.97
N ASP A 54 -11.26 0.34 8.11
CA ASP A 54 -11.97 -0.94 8.22
C ASP A 54 -11.40 -2.00 7.27
N VAL A 55 -10.09 -2.23 7.38
CA VAL A 55 -9.36 -3.21 6.56
C VAL A 55 -9.19 -4.49 7.33
N ASP A 56 -9.68 -5.61 6.80
CA ASP A 56 -9.32 -6.94 7.27
C ASP A 56 -7.94 -7.33 6.70
N PRO A 57 -6.87 -7.44 7.52
CA PRO A 57 -5.54 -7.81 7.04
C PRO A 57 -5.53 -9.14 6.30
N ALA A 58 -6.33 -10.12 6.74
CA ALA A 58 -6.39 -11.45 6.13
C ALA A 58 -7.03 -11.44 4.72
N ARG A 59 -7.63 -10.32 4.32
CA ARG A 59 -8.21 -10.10 2.99
C ARG A 59 -7.51 -8.99 2.21
N ALA A 60 -6.40 -8.48 2.73
CA ALA A 60 -5.65 -7.37 2.15
C ALA A 60 -4.26 -7.80 1.68
N VAL A 61 -3.87 -7.31 0.51
CA VAL A 61 -2.51 -7.45 -0.02
C VAL A 61 -1.75 -6.16 0.28
N PHE A 62 -0.63 -6.27 0.99
CA PHE A 62 0.27 -5.14 1.24
C PHE A 62 1.48 -5.24 0.31
N VAL A 63 1.80 -4.15 -0.37
CA VAL A 63 2.90 -4.09 -1.34
C VAL A 63 3.83 -2.95 -0.95
N ASP A 64 5.13 -3.24 -0.86
CA ASP A 64 6.17 -2.26 -0.55
C ASP A 64 7.49 -2.75 -1.15
N ASP A 65 8.39 -1.86 -1.52
CA ASP A 65 9.70 -2.20 -2.06
C ASP A 65 10.71 -2.59 -0.95
N ARG A 66 10.45 -2.18 0.30
CA ARG A 66 11.31 -2.51 1.45
C ARG A 66 10.84 -3.79 2.13
N GLU A 67 11.73 -4.78 2.19
CA GLU A 67 11.43 -6.08 2.81
C GLU A 67 10.98 -5.97 4.27
N GLU A 68 11.61 -5.08 5.07
CA GLU A 68 11.25 -4.85 6.47
C GLU A 68 9.78 -4.40 6.65
N ASN A 69 9.27 -3.56 5.74
CA ASN A 69 7.88 -3.10 5.77
C ASN A 69 6.91 -4.26 5.45
N VAL A 70 7.31 -5.12 4.52
CA VAL A 70 6.51 -6.29 4.12
C VAL A 70 6.50 -7.35 5.22
N VAL A 71 7.63 -7.57 5.90
CA VAL A 71 7.72 -8.48 7.04
C VAL A 71 6.82 -8.01 8.18
N ALA A 72 6.85 -6.72 8.53
CA ALA A 72 5.96 -6.15 9.53
C ALA A 72 4.48 -6.31 9.18
N ALA A 73 4.10 -6.07 7.92
CA ALA A 73 2.73 -6.30 7.46
C ALA A 73 2.32 -7.77 7.57
N ARG A 74 3.17 -8.71 7.16
CA ARG A 74 2.91 -10.16 7.28
C ARG A 74 2.69 -10.59 8.74
N ALA A 75 3.48 -10.04 9.67
CA ALA A 75 3.32 -10.31 11.09
C ALA A 75 1.96 -9.85 11.66
N LEU A 76 1.26 -8.96 10.95
CA LEU A 76 -0.08 -8.48 11.29
C LEU A 76 -1.20 -9.16 10.48
N GLY A 77 -0.89 -10.18 9.68
CA GLY A 77 -1.87 -10.98 8.93
C GLY A 77 -2.10 -10.54 7.48
N PHE A 78 -1.40 -9.52 6.99
CA PHE A 78 -1.50 -9.11 5.58
C PHE A 78 -0.86 -10.13 4.64
N HIS A 79 -1.41 -10.25 3.42
CA HIS A 79 -0.71 -10.86 2.30
C HIS A 79 0.40 -9.93 1.79
N GLY A 80 1.54 -9.88 2.47
CA GLY A 80 2.65 -8.99 2.11
C GLY A 80 3.44 -9.45 0.87
N ARG A 81 3.73 -8.54 -0.07
CA ARG A 81 4.58 -8.74 -1.26
C ARG A 81 5.64 -7.66 -1.38
N VAL A 82 6.88 -8.09 -1.59
CA VAL A 82 7.99 -7.17 -1.90
C VAL A 82 7.90 -6.83 -3.38
N PHE A 83 7.75 -5.55 -3.69
CA PHE A 83 7.74 -5.06 -5.06
C PHE A 83 9.14 -5.17 -5.67
N LEU A 84 9.26 -5.92 -6.77
CA LEU A 84 10.50 -5.99 -7.55
C LEU A 84 10.26 -5.48 -8.99
N THR A 85 9.22 -6.00 -9.64
CA THR A 85 8.80 -5.59 -10.97
C THR A 85 7.27 -5.61 -11.07
N ALA A 86 6.72 -4.82 -12.00
CA ALA A 86 5.29 -4.79 -12.27
C ALA A 86 4.77 -6.14 -12.79
N GLU A 87 5.56 -6.84 -13.62
CA GLU A 87 5.21 -8.15 -14.17
C GLU A 87 5.06 -9.20 -13.05
N ARG A 88 6.05 -9.25 -12.15
CA ARG A 88 6.03 -10.18 -11.01
C ARG A 88 4.86 -9.87 -10.08
N LEU A 89 4.68 -8.61 -9.70
CA LEU A 89 3.57 -8.22 -8.81
C LEU A 89 2.22 -8.59 -9.45
N ARG A 90 2.05 -8.35 -10.75
CA ARG A 90 0.83 -8.70 -11.47
C ARG A 90 0.55 -10.20 -11.39
N ALA A 91 1.54 -11.05 -11.64
CA ALA A 91 1.38 -12.50 -11.53
C ALA A 91 1.01 -12.93 -10.09
N GLU A 92 1.67 -12.34 -9.08
CA GLU A 92 1.39 -12.61 -7.67
C GLU A 92 -0.02 -12.18 -7.26
N LEU A 93 -0.49 -11.01 -7.74
CA LEU A 93 -1.84 -10.50 -7.49
C LEU A 93 -2.92 -11.38 -8.14
N VAL A 94 -2.71 -11.78 -9.40
CA VAL A 94 -3.62 -12.71 -10.10
C VAL A 94 -3.71 -14.04 -9.35
N GLY A 95 -2.58 -14.57 -8.85
CA GLY A 95 -2.56 -15.79 -8.04
C GLY A 95 -3.32 -15.69 -6.72
N LEU A 96 -3.58 -14.47 -6.22
CA LEU A 96 -4.40 -14.20 -5.03
C LEU A 96 -5.87 -13.90 -5.37
N GLY A 97 -6.27 -14.02 -6.64
CA GLY A 97 -7.63 -13.72 -7.10
C GLY A 97 -7.91 -12.23 -7.29
N VAL A 98 -6.89 -11.36 -7.24
CA VAL A 98 -7.02 -9.96 -7.63
C VAL A 98 -7.10 -9.88 -9.15
N PRO A 99 -8.15 -9.25 -9.74
CA PRO A 99 -8.29 -9.19 -11.18
C PRO A 99 -7.08 -8.52 -11.85
N GLY A 100 -6.44 -9.23 -12.77
CA GLY A 100 -5.49 -8.62 -13.68
C GLY A 100 -6.26 -7.90 -14.78
N VAL A 101 -6.29 -6.57 -14.76
CA VAL A 101 -6.81 -5.83 -15.93
C VAL A 101 -5.78 -5.94 -17.06
N GLY A 102 -6.24 -6.41 -18.22
CA GLY A 102 -5.46 -6.67 -19.43
C GLY A 102 -4.66 -5.48 -19.94
N VAL A 103 -3.72 -5.81 -20.83
CA VAL A 103 -2.92 -4.92 -21.66
C VAL A 103 -3.76 -3.70 -22.09
N GLY A 104 -3.37 -2.49 -21.70
CA GLY A 104 -3.91 -1.27 -22.31
C GLY A 104 -3.59 -1.24 -23.82
N PRO A 105 -4.37 -0.53 -24.65
CA PRO A 105 -4.23 -0.63 -26.10
C PRO A 105 -2.84 -0.15 -26.53
N THR A 106 -2.27 -0.88 -27.49
CA THR A 106 -1.13 -0.48 -28.31
C THR A 106 -1.34 0.88 -28.96
#